data_AF-A0A832XYC1-F1
#
_entry.id   AF-A0A832XYC1-F1
#
_cell.length_a   1.000
_cell.length_b   1.000
_cell.length_c   1.000
_cell.angle_alpha   90.00
_cell.angle_beta   90.00
_cell.angle_gamma   90.00
#
_symmetry.space_group_name_H-M   'P 1'
#
loop_
_entity.id
_entity.type
_entity.pdbx_description
1 polymer ?
#
loop_
_entity_poly.entity_id
_entity_poly.type
_entity_poly.pdbx_seq_one_letter_code
_entity_poly.pdbx_strand_id
1 'polypeptide(L)'
;MAKTNIKDKYTFVSKVDDKWASVCIRGGKFDGVIYKYGKVLIPKEENKNEDGTLSFQFEYDIIDNVGISREEFNEDFFRLIGDILVDIINEQIEEDNFEYTSND
;
A
#
# COMPACT_ATOMS: atom_id res chain seq x y z
N MET A 1 -4.28 -24.72 2.17
CA MET A 1 -5.24 -23.60 2.05
C MET A 1 -4.51 -22.50 1.30
N ALA A 2 -4.97 -22.15 0.10
CA ALA A 2 -4.30 -21.14 -0.72
C ALA A 2 -4.40 -19.79 0.00
N LYS A 3 -3.29 -19.33 0.60
CA LYS A 3 -3.16 -17.92 0.97
C LYS A 3 -3.18 -17.16 -0.35
N THR A 4 -4.28 -16.50 -0.66
CA THR A 4 -4.31 -15.51 -1.73
C THR A 4 -3.34 -14.41 -1.32
N ASN A 5 -2.09 -14.50 -1.75
CA ASN A 5 -1.10 -13.48 -1.47
C ASN A 5 -1.54 -12.22 -2.19
N ILE A 6 -1.80 -11.16 -1.42
CA ILE A 6 -2.11 -9.83 -1.96
C ILE A 6 -1.02 -9.38 -2.95
N LYS A 7 0.23 -9.85 -2.78
CA LYS A 7 1.34 -9.70 -3.74
C LYS A 7 1.04 -10.07 -5.19
N ASP A 8 0.15 -11.03 -5.43
CA ASP A 8 -0.22 -11.40 -6.82
C ASP A 8 -1.22 -10.40 -7.43
N LYS A 9 -1.87 -9.61 -6.58
CA LYS A 9 -2.87 -8.60 -6.96
C LYS A 9 -2.29 -7.21 -7.23
N TYR A 10 -0.99 -7.03 -7.09
CA TYR A 10 -0.33 -5.77 -7.43
C TYR A 10 1.09 -6.00 -7.92
N THR A 11 1.67 -4.98 -8.54
CA THR A 11 3.06 -4.99 -8.95
C THR A 11 3.64 -3.60 -8.79
N PHE A 12 4.94 -3.52 -8.47
CA PHE A 12 5.63 -2.25 -8.37
C PHE A 12 6.12 -1.83 -9.75
N VAL A 13 5.82 -0.59 -10.11
CA VAL A 13 6.30 0.05 -11.33
C VAL A 13 6.99 1.36 -10.94
N SER A 14 8.23 1.54 -11.38
CA SER A 14 8.97 2.78 -11.20
C SER A 14 9.30 3.37 -12.56
N LYS A 15 9.17 4.68 -12.69
CA LYS A 15 9.78 5.42 -13.80
C LYS A 15 11.23 5.69 -13.43
N VAL A 16 12.11 5.72 -14.44
CA VAL A 16 13.56 5.93 -14.28
C VAL A 16 13.93 7.22 -13.53
N ASP A 17 13.00 8.19 -13.47
CA ASP A 17 13.18 9.50 -12.84
C ASP A 17 12.37 9.66 -11.52
N ASP A 18 11.54 8.67 -11.15
CA ASP A 18 10.67 8.77 -9.99
C ASP A 18 11.41 8.34 -8.71
N LYS A 19 11.33 9.19 -7.68
CA LYS A 19 11.89 8.90 -6.34
C LYS A 19 11.16 7.81 -5.58
N TRP A 20 9.93 7.47 -5.99
CA TRP A 20 9.06 6.54 -5.29
C TRP A 20 8.49 5.49 -6.26
N ALA A 21 8.36 4.26 -5.78
CA ALA A 21 7.71 3.20 -6.55
C ALA A 21 6.20 3.48 -6.64
N SER A 22 5.66 3.43 -7.86
CA SER A 22 4.22 3.38 -8.09
C SER A 22 3.74 1.92 -8.01
N VAL A 23 2.46 1.74 -7.70
CA VAL A 23 1.82 0.44 -7.59
C VAL A 23 0.79 0.31 -8.70
N CYS A 24 0.87 -0.79 -9.45
CA CYS A 24 -0.09 -1.17 -10.48
C CYS A 24 -0.92 -2.35 -9.96
N ILE A 25 -2.24 -2.20 -9.96
CA ILE A 25 -3.16 -3.26 -9.53
C ILE A 25 -3.27 -4.31 -10.63
N ARG A 26 -3.26 -5.57 -10.23
CA ARG A 26 -3.42 -6.74 -11.11
C ARG A 26 -4.65 -7.55 -10.68
N GLY A 27 -5.55 -7.73 -11.62
CA GLY A 27 -6.79 -8.46 -11.45
C GLY A 27 -7.91 -7.69 -10.74
N GLY A 28 -9.11 -8.26 -10.81
CA GLY A 28 -10.31 -7.67 -10.21
C GLY A 28 -10.86 -6.48 -11.00
N LYS A 29 -11.61 -5.60 -10.30
CA LYS A 29 -12.30 -4.45 -10.88
C LYS A 29 -11.35 -3.32 -11.31
N PHE A 30 -10.19 -3.23 -10.65
CA PHE A 30 -9.21 -2.15 -10.82
C PHE A 30 -7.95 -2.61 -11.56
N ASP A 31 -8.02 -3.72 -12.31
CA ASP A 31 -6.90 -4.25 -13.07
C ASP A 31 -6.31 -3.19 -14.01
N GLY A 32 -5.00 -2.96 -13.90
CA GLY A 32 -4.25 -1.98 -14.67
C GLY A 32 -4.18 -0.58 -14.05
N VAL A 33 -4.93 -0.28 -12.99
CA VAL A 33 -4.86 1.03 -12.32
C VAL A 33 -3.48 1.24 -11.73
N ILE A 34 -2.85 2.36 -12.05
CA ILE A 34 -1.55 2.78 -11.52
C ILE A 34 -1.77 3.94 -10.56
N TYR A 35 -1.32 3.75 -9.33
CA TYR A 35 -1.36 4.77 -8.29
C TYR A 35 -0.02 4.84 -7.57
N LYS A 36 0.25 5.93 -6.87
CA LYS A 36 1.44 6.07 -6.02
C LYS A 36 1.04 6.46 -4.61
N TYR A 37 1.77 5.95 -3.62
CA TYR A 37 1.68 6.46 -2.26
C TYR A 37 2.46 7.77 -2.16
N GLY A 38 1.83 8.77 -1.57
CA GLY A 38 2.46 10.03 -1.20
C GLY A 38 3.02 9.94 0.21
N LYS A 39 2.46 10.73 1.11
CA LYS A 39 2.84 10.71 2.52
C LYS A 39 2.17 9.54 3.22
N VAL A 40 2.97 8.64 3.78
CA VAL A 40 2.51 7.56 4.65
C VAL A 40 2.91 7.87 6.08
N LEU A 41 1.93 7.89 6.98
CA LEU A 41 2.11 8.01 8.42
C LEU A 41 1.95 6.62 9.02
N ILE A 42 3.09 6.05 9.41
CA ILE A 42 3.16 4.78 10.11
C ILE A 42 2.99 5.06 11.60
N PRO A 43 1.85 4.70 12.22
CA PRO A 43 1.73 4.78 13.67
C PRO A 43 2.74 3.85 14.32
N LYS A 44 3.40 4.34 15.38
CA LYS A 44 4.27 3.50 16.21
C LYS A 44 3.44 2.42 16.90
N GLU A 45 4.06 1.31 17.28
CA GLU A 45 3.36 0.23 18.01
C GLU A 45 2.70 0.71 19.32
N GLU A 46 3.26 1.75 19.96
CA GLU A 46 2.66 2.40 21.14
C GLU A 46 1.32 3.09 20.84
N ASN A 47 1.04 3.39 19.56
CA ASN A 47 -0.21 3.99 19.07
C ASN A 47 -1.15 2.94 18.43
N LYS A 48 -0.94 1.64 18.72
CA LYS A 48 -1.93 0.62 18.38
C LYS A 48 -3.26 0.97 19.03
N ASN A 49 -4.35 0.78 18.28
CA ASN A 49 -5.69 0.88 18.85
C ASN A 49 -5.83 -0.14 19.99
N GLU A 50 -6.80 0.03 20.88
CA GLU A 50 -7.08 -0.92 21.96
C GLU A 50 -7.35 -2.36 21.45
N ASP A 51 -7.80 -2.49 20.19
CA ASP A 51 -8.00 -3.76 19.48
C ASP A 51 -6.71 -4.38 18.91
N GLY A 52 -5.57 -3.69 19.01
CA GLY A 52 -4.26 -4.13 18.49
C GLY A 52 -4.02 -3.79 17.02
N THR A 53 -4.98 -3.16 16.33
CA THR A 53 -4.84 -2.74 14.93
C THR A 53 -4.07 -1.42 14.81
N LEU A 54 -3.29 -1.25 13.74
CA LEU A 54 -2.62 -0.01 13.39
C LEU A 54 -3.45 0.74 12.33
N SER A 55 -3.90 1.95 12.65
CA SER A 55 -4.60 2.83 11.70
C SER A 55 -3.58 3.61 10.85
N PHE A 56 -3.10 3.01 9.76
CA PHE A 56 -2.21 3.70 8.83
C PHE A 56 -2.95 4.84 8.14
N GLN A 57 -2.36 6.04 8.14
CA GLN A 57 -2.85 7.16 7.35
C GLN A 57 -1.92 7.35 6.16
N PHE A 58 -2.46 7.32 4.96
CA PHE A 58 -1.68 7.48 3.75
C PHE A 58 -2.41 8.37 2.75
N GLU A 59 -1.62 9.15 2.04
CA GLU A 59 -2.05 9.85 0.84
C GLU A 59 -1.75 8.98 -0.39
N TYR A 60 -2.66 8.98 -1.36
CA TYR A 60 -2.46 8.29 -2.62
C TYR A 60 -2.83 9.21 -3.78
N ASP A 61 -2.16 9.02 -4.91
CA ASP A 61 -2.39 9.79 -6.13
C ASP A 61 -2.54 8.80 -7.29
N ILE A 62 -3.64 8.93 -8.04
CA ILE A 62 -3.95 8.04 -9.16
C ILE A 62 -3.25 8.58 -10.40
N ILE A 63 -2.28 7.83 -10.90
CA ILE A 63 -1.49 8.19 -12.07
C ILE A 63 -2.21 7.80 -13.36
N ASP A 64 -2.74 6.58 -13.38
CA ASP A 64 -3.48 6.05 -14.52
C ASP A 64 -4.70 5.28 -14.00
N ASN A 65 -5.89 5.70 -14.44
CA ASN A 65 -7.14 5.08 -14.03
C ASN A 65 -7.62 4.03 -15.04
N VAL A 66 -6.88 3.76 -16.12
CA VAL A 66 -7.23 2.81 -17.19
C VAL A 66 -8.67 2.95 -17.73
N GLY A 67 -9.22 4.16 -17.69
CA GLY A 67 -10.60 4.44 -18.12
C GLY A 67 -11.67 4.21 -17.05
N ILE A 68 -11.29 3.93 -15.80
CA ILE A 68 -12.20 3.82 -14.65
C ILE A 68 -12.57 5.21 -14.14
N SER A 69 -13.88 5.45 -13.97
CA SER A 69 -14.40 6.69 -13.42
C SER A 69 -13.95 6.91 -11.99
N ARG A 70 -13.70 8.18 -11.60
CA ARG A 70 -13.27 8.50 -10.23
C ARG A 70 -14.27 8.07 -9.16
N GLU A 71 -15.55 8.03 -9.52
CA GLU A 71 -16.66 7.57 -8.70
C GLU A 71 -16.60 6.08 -8.38
N GLU A 72 -15.80 5.29 -9.11
CA GLU A 72 -15.61 3.87 -8.82
C GLU A 72 -14.48 3.65 -7.79
N PHE A 73 -13.61 4.63 -7.60
CA PHE A 73 -12.59 4.64 -6.54
C PHE A 73 -13.22 5.01 -5.19
N ASN A 74 -14.05 4.09 -4.70
CA ASN A 74 -14.73 4.19 -3.42
C ASN A 74 -13.89 3.58 -2.29
N GLU A 75 -14.52 3.37 -1.14
CA GLU A 75 -13.96 2.66 0.01
C GLU A 75 -13.36 1.30 -0.36
N ASP A 76 -13.90 0.58 -1.34
CA ASP A 76 -13.34 -0.70 -1.80
C ASP A 76 -11.93 -0.55 -2.36
N PHE A 77 -11.70 0.51 -3.15
CA PHE A 77 -10.38 0.82 -3.67
C PHE A 77 -9.45 1.25 -2.53
N PHE A 78 -9.92 2.13 -1.65
CA PHE A 78 -9.15 2.60 -0.50
C PHE A 78 -8.74 1.45 0.42
N ARG A 79 -9.64 0.50 0.67
CA ARG A 79 -9.37 -0.70 1.46
C ARG A 79 -8.38 -1.62 0.74
N LEU A 80 -8.51 -1.80 -0.57
CA LEU A 80 -7.58 -2.62 -1.36
C LEU A 80 -6.15 -2.07 -1.30
N ILE A 81 -5.99 -0.77 -1.55
CA ILE A 81 -4.66 -0.14 -1.46
C ILE A 81 -4.16 -0.11 0.00
N GLY A 82 -5.04 0.02 0.99
CA GLY A 82 -4.67 -0.14 2.39
C GLY A 82 -4.12 -1.53 2.72
N ASP A 83 -4.80 -2.60 2.27
CA ASP A 83 -4.35 -3.99 2.42
C ASP A 83 -2.98 -4.21 1.77
N ILE A 84 -2.80 -3.67 0.56
CA ILE A 84 -1.53 -3.69 -0.17
C ILE A 84 -0.44 -2.96 0.62
N LEU A 85 -0.71 -1.75 1.13
CA LEU A 85 0.25 -0.98 1.91
C LEU A 85 0.71 -1.75 3.16
N VAL A 86 -0.22 -2.38 3.88
CA VAL A 86 0.10 -3.18 5.06
C VAL A 86 1.00 -4.35 4.69
N ASP A 87 0.74 -5.04 3.58
CA ASP A 87 1.60 -6.13 3.11
C ASP A 87 3.00 -5.65 2.76
N ILE A 88 3.12 -4.51 2.05
CA ILE A 88 4.41 -3.90 1.70
C ILE A 88 5.21 -3.52 2.95
N ILE A 89 4.55 -2.95 3.96
CA ILE A 89 5.19 -2.57 5.22
C ILE A 89 5.60 -3.82 5.99
N ASN A 90 4.74 -4.84 6.10
CA ASN A 90 5.08 -6.10 6.79
C ASN A 90 6.24 -6.80 6.08
N GLU A 91 6.24 -6.84 4.74
CA GLU A 91 7.33 -7.40 3.96
C GLU A 91 8.63 -6.64 4.19
N GLN A 92 8.60 -5.30 4.20
CA GLN A 92 9.79 -4.53 4.57
C GLN A 92 10.22 -4.77 6.02
N ILE A 93 9.31 -4.91 6.98
CA ILE A 93 9.66 -5.20 8.39
C ILE A 93 10.15 -6.64 8.59
N GLU A 94 9.70 -7.60 7.78
CA GLU A 94 10.17 -9.00 7.84
C GLU A 94 11.48 -9.19 7.08
N GLU A 95 11.64 -8.55 5.92
CA GLU A 95 12.81 -8.68 5.06
C GLU A 95 13.99 -7.83 5.56
N ASP A 96 13.68 -6.63 6.06
CA ASP A 96 14.61 -5.82 6.83
C ASP A 96 14.51 -6.30 8.27
N ASN A 97 15.55 -6.97 8.79
CA ASN A 97 15.77 -7.02 10.23
C ASN A 97 16.03 -5.58 10.70
N PHE A 98 14.96 -4.77 10.74
CA PHE A 98 14.99 -3.34 10.98
C PHE A 98 15.34 -3.16 12.46
N GLU A 99 16.64 -3.18 12.75
CA GLU A 99 17.21 -2.70 14.00
C GLU A 99 16.78 -1.24 14.09
N TYR A 100 15.67 -1.01 14.80
CA TYR A 100 15.22 0.32 15.16
C TYR A 100 16.28 0.87 16.13
N THR A 101 17.37 1.43 15.59
CA THR A 101 18.26 2.26 16.38
C THR A 101 17.48 3.53 16.69
N SER A 102 16.66 3.44 17.74
CA SER A 102 16.40 4.60 18.59
C SER A 102 17.78 5.10 18.98
N ASN A 103 18.31 6.07 18.23
CA ASN A 103 19.46 6.83 18.69
C ASN A 103 18.94 7.64 19.89
N ASP A 104 19.31 7.15 21.07
CA ASP A 104 19.34 7.84 22.35
C ASP A 104 19.95 9.24 22.23
#